data_AF-A0A350C4C9-F1
#
_entry.id   AF-A0A350C4C9-F1
#
_cell.length_a   1.000
_cell.length_b   1.000
_cell.length_c   1.000
_cell.angle_alpha   90.00
_cell.angle_beta   90.00
_cell.angle_gamma   90.00
#
_symmetry.space_group_name_H-M   'P 1'
#
loop_
_entity.id
_entity.type
_entity.pdbx_description
1 polymer ?
#
loop_
_entity_poly.entity_id
_entity_poly.type
_entity_poly.pdbx_seq_one_letter_code
_entity_poly.pdbx_strand_id
1 'polypeptide(L)' 'SSFDALDLAEDRGRFSNMLKKLEIPYPRFGVATDVEEAIRVANEVTYPVLVRPSYVLGGQR' A
#
# COMPACT_ATOMS: atom_id res chain seq x y z
N SER A 1 12.74 15.41 -7.29
CA SER A 1 12.54 16.51 -6.32
C SER A 1 12.31 15.91 -4.94
N SER A 2 12.65 16.56 -3.83
CA SER A 2 12.39 16.02 -2.47
C SER A 2 10.93 15.62 -2.22
N PHE A 3 9.99 16.16 -3.01
CA PHE A 3 8.57 15.82 -3.01
C PHE A 3 8.24 14.46 -3.61
N ASP A 4 8.92 14.02 -4.68
CA ASP A 4 8.58 12.76 -5.36
C ASP A 4 8.91 11.54 -4.49
N ALA A 5 10.00 11.60 -3.72
CA ALA A 5 10.39 10.52 -2.82
C ALA A 5 9.45 10.41 -1.60
N LEU A 6 8.87 11.53 -1.16
CA LEU A 6 7.88 11.56 -0.08
C LEU A 6 6.54 11.00 -0.57
N ASP A 7 6.10 11.44 -1.76
CA ASP A 7 4.89 10.96 -2.43
C ASP A 7 4.99 9.45 -2.76
N LEU A 8 6.18 8.95 -3.15
CA LEU A 8 6.44 7.52 -3.36
C LEU A 8 6.35 6.70 -2.06
N ALA A 9 6.64 7.30 -0.90
CA ALA A 9 6.53 6.66 0.39
C ALA A 9 5.08 6.67 0.94
N GLU A 10 4.30 7.70 0.57
CA GLU A 10 2.90 7.87 0.93
C GLU A 10 1.95 7.04 0.07
N ASP A 11 2.21 6.95 -1.24
CA ASP A 11 1.50 6.05 -2.15
C ASP A 11 2.06 4.63 -2.03
N ARG A 12 1.39 3.83 -1.21
CA ARG A 12 1.76 2.43 -0.95
C ARG A 12 1.66 1.54 -2.20
N GLY A 13 0.86 1.93 -3.19
CA GLY A 13 0.83 1.27 -4.49
C GLY A 13 2.16 1.46 -5.24
N ARG A 14 2.70 2.68 -5.23
CA ARG A 14 4.01 2.99 -5.84
C ARG A 14 5.16 2.28 -5.14
N PHE A 15 5.16 2.19 -3.82
CA PHE A 15 6.19 1.44 -3.09
C PHE A 15 6.24 -0.03 -3.53
N SER A 16 5.07 -0.67 -3.67
CA SER A 16 4.99 -2.07 -4.06
C SER A 16 5.39 -2.29 -5.53
N ASN A 17 5.02 -1.36 -6.41
CA ASN A 17 5.49 -1.34 -7.80
C ASN A 17 7.01 -1.19 -7.90
N MET A 18 7.63 -0.42 -7.00
CA MET A 18 9.08 -0.29 -6.92
C MET A 18 9.75 -1.60 -6.50
N LEU A 19 9.22 -2.29 -5.48
CA LEU A 19 9.74 -3.61 -5.07
C LEU A 19 9.70 -4.61 -6.23
N LYS A 20 8.59 -4.63 -6.98
CA LYS A 20 8.44 -5.44 -8.19
C LYS A 20 9.48 -5.09 -9.26
N LYS A 21 9.71 -3.81 -9.53
CA LYS A 21 10.71 -3.34 -10.50
C LYS A 21 12.15 -3.71 -10.10
N LEU A 22 12.43 -3.75 -8.81
CA LEU A 22 13.75 -4.08 -8.25
C LEU A 22 13.93 -5.58 -7.98
N GLU A 23 12.95 -6.41 -8.33
CA GLU A 23 12.96 -7.87 -8.09
C GLU A 23 13.18 -8.24 -6.61
N ILE A 24 12.78 -7.36 -5.70
CA ILE A 24 12.86 -7.59 -4.25
C ILE A 24 11.64 -8.41 -3.83
N PRO A 25 11.79 -9.56 -3.15
CA PRO A 25 10.66 -10.33 -2.65
C PRO A 25 9.78 -9.51 -1.69
N TYR A 26 8.46 -9.63 -1.84
CA TYR A 26 7.47 -8.95 -1.02
C TYR A 26 6.28 -9.86 -0.72
N PRO A 27 5.59 -9.68 0.43
CA PRO A 27 4.40 -10.48 0.74
C PRO A 27 3.25 -10.13 -0.20
N ARG A 28 2.32 -11.07 -0.42
CA ARG A 28 1.07 -10.75 -1.13
C ARG A 28 0.37 -9.58 -0.43
N PHE A 29 -0.08 -8.63 -1.23
CA PHE A 29 -0.74 -7.41 -0.75
C PHE A 29 -1.86 -7.05 -1.72
N GLY A 30 -2.76 -6.19 -1.26
CA GLY A 30 -3.71 -5.48 -2.11
C GLY A 30 -3.93 -4.07 -1.58
N VAL A 31 -4.63 -3.26 -2.37
CA VAL A 31 -5.02 -1.91 -2.00
C VAL A 31 -6.55 -1.90 -1.99
N ALA A 32 -7.13 -1.16 -1.06
CA ALA A 32 -8.57 -1.01 -0.98
C ALA A 32 -8.92 0.44 -0.65
N THR A 33 -10.00 0.92 -1.25
CA THR A 33 -10.55 2.27 -1.04
C THR A 33 -11.88 2.27 -0.30
N ASP A 34 -12.53 1.11 -0.20
CA ASP A 34 -13.73 0.89 0.60
C ASP A 34 -13.65 -0.41 1.41
N VAL A 35 -14.62 -0.60 2.30
CA VAL A 35 -14.66 -1.74 3.24
C VAL A 35 -14.89 -3.06 2.52
N GLU A 36 -15.73 -3.10 1.50
CA GLU A 36 -16.05 -4.33 0.77
C GLU A 36 -14.83 -4.84 -0.01
N GLU A 37 -14.11 -3.91 -0.65
CA GLU A 37 -12.84 -4.17 -1.31
C GLU A 37 -11.80 -4.67 -0.31
N ALA A 38 -11.69 -4.04 0.87
CA ALA A 38 -10.75 -4.47 1.91
C ALA A 38 -11.02 -5.91 2.37
N ILE A 39 -12.29 -6.30 2.53
CA ILE A 39 -12.67 -7.67 2.90
C ILE A 39 -12.31 -8.67 1.80
N ARG A 40 -12.60 -8.34 0.53
CA ARG A 40 -12.22 -9.19 -0.62
C ARG A 40 -10.70 -9.41 -0.65
N VAL A 41 -9.93 -8.33 -0.58
CA VAL A 41 -8.46 -8.37 -0.56
C VAL A 41 -7.94 -9.20 0.62
N ALA A 42 -8.52 -9.03 1.81
CA ALA A 42 -8.08 -9.79 2.98
C ALA A 42 -8.29 -11.30 2.80
N ASN A 43 -9.39 -11.72 2.17
CA ASN A 43 -9.66 -13.12 1.87
C ASN A 43 -8.69 -13.68 0.80
N GLU A 44 -8.31 -12.88 -0.20
CA GLU A 44 -7.34 -13.27 -1.23
C GLU A 44 -5.90 -13.38 -0.68
N VAL A 45 -5.48 -12.42 0.16
CA VAL A 45 -4.17 -12.45 0.82
C VAL A 45 -4.10 -13.57 1.86
N THR A 46 -5.24 -13.90 2.48
CA THR A 46 -5.44 -14.85 3.59
C THR A 46 -5.03 -14.29 4.96
N TYR A 47 -5.79 -14.63 6.00
CA TYR A 47 -5.53 -14.19 7.37
C TYR A 47 -4.37 -14.92 8.05
N PRO A 48 -3.69 -14.27 9.02
CA PRO A 48 -3.89 -12.89 9.48
C PRO A 48 -3.39 -11.84 8.48
N VAL A 49 -4.04 -10.67 8.42
CA VAL A 49 -3.67 -9.57 7.52
C VAL A 49 -3.25 -8.31 8.27
N LEU A 50 -2.29 -7.56 7.72
CA LEU A 50 -1.86 -6.25 8.21
C LEU A 50 -2.55 -5.15 7.39
N VAL A 51 -3.45 -4.40 8.03
CA VAL A 51 -4.08 -3.23 7.40
C VAL A 51 -3.20 -2.00 7.66
N ARG A 52 -2.77 -1.32 6.59
CA ARG A 52 -1.95 -0.11 6.67
C ARG A 52 -2.62 1.04 5.93
N PRO A 53 -3.18 2.06 6.63
CA PRO A 53 -3.74 3.23 5.97
C PRO A 53 -2.65 4.03 5.24
N SER A 54 -3.02 4.61 4.10
CA SER A 54 -2.20 5.58 3.35
C SER A 54 -2.43 7.00 3.90
N TYR A 55 -1.47 7.92 3.71
CA TYR A 55 -1.56 9.35 4.08
C TYR A 55 -1.67 9.70 5.59
N VAL A 56 -0.98 8.94 6.45
CA VAL A 56 -0.99 9.21 7.91
C VAL A 56 -0.02 10.33 8.33
N LEU A 57 0.82 10.86 7.43
CA LEU A 57 1.89 11.82 7.74
C LEU A 57 1.79 13.11 6.90
N GLY A 58 0.66 13.80 6.93
CA GLY A 58 0.60 15.12 6.29
C GLY A 58 -0.80 15.69 6.17
N GLY A 59 -1.38 16.10 7.30
CA GLY A 59 -2.43 17.11 7.39
C GLY A 59 -3.59 16.99 6.39
N GLN A 60 -4.70 16.43 6.87
CA GLN A 60 -6.02 16.72 6.29
C GLN A 60 -6.16 18.24 6.08
N ARG A 61 -6.32 18.67 4.83
CA ARG A 61 -6.94 19.94 4.48
C ARG A 61 -8.25 19.64 3.77
#